data_AF-A0A5D3B5T3-F1
#
_entry.id   AF-A0A5D3B5T3-F1
#
_cell.length_a   1.000
_cell.length_b   1.000
_cell.length_c   1.000
_cell.angle_alpha   90.00
_cell.angle_beta   90.00
_cell.angle_gamma   90.00
#
_symmetry.space_group_name_H-M   'P 1'
#
loop_
_entity.id
_entity.type
_entity.pdbx_description
1 polymer ?
#
loop_
_entity_poly.entity_id
_entity_poly.type
_entity_poly.pdbx_seq_one_letter_code
_entity_poly.pdbx_strand_id
1 'polypeptide(L)'
;MLIGGTTYCSLTSLSLLDQDSSHSTLSLSSLDQRSQNDTTRWLVSRQIGGFQGRPGKLEDVCYSFWCGGALNVLGHGNLISHAENQSFLLSSQSPFGGFGKEPEDYPDPFHSYLALAALSLSSLESSVEQASLGLRELDVKWNCSRETARYLSEEIRRIKS
;
A
#
# COMPACT_ATOMS: atom_id res chain seq x y z
N MET A 1 -16.19 11.66 -2.31
CA MET A 1 -15.00 12.18 -1.60
C MET A 1 -14.13 10.98 -1.28
N LEU A 2 -13.11 10.71 -2.09
CA LEU A 2 -12.24 9.55 -1.89
C LEU A 2 -11.36 9.78 -0.64
N ILE A 3 -11.25 8.76 0.20
CA ILE A 3 -10.29 8.69 1.31
C ILE A 3 -9.32 7.54 0.97
N GLY A 4 -8.05 7.65 1.37
CA GLY A 4 -7.01 6.72 0.89
C GLY A 4 -7.34 5.25 1.11
N GLY A 5 -7.83 4.89 2.31
CA GLY A 5 -8.19 3.51 2.66
C GLY A 5 -9.28 2.90 1.78
N THR A 6 -10.39 3.62 1.54
CA THR A 6 -11.47 3.09 0.68
C THR A 6 -11.02 2.96 -0.77
N THR A 7 -10.16 3.88 -1.23
CA THR A 7 -9.59 3.83 -2.58
C THR A 7 -8.77 2.55 -2.77
N TYR A 8 -7.87 2.23 -1.82
CA TYR A 8 -7.14 0.96 -1.81
C TYR A 8 -8.09 -0.24 -1.82
N CYS A 9 -9.05 -0.30 -0.91
CA CYS A 9 -9.98 -1.43 -0.83
C CYS A 9 -10.74 -1.65 -2.14
N SER A 10 -11.21 -0.57 -2.79
CA SER A 10 -11.92 -0.66 -4.06
C SER A 10 -11.03 -1.18 -5.19
N LEU A 11 -9.82 -0.63 -5.34
CA LEU A 11 -8.89 -1.04 -6.39
C LEU A 11 -8.40 -2.48 -6.20
N THR A 12 -8.05 -2.85 -4.97
CA THR A 12 -7.61 -4.21 -4.63
C THR A 12 -8.72 -5.23 -4.85
N SER A 13 -9.96 -4.91 -4.45
CA SER A 13 -11.10 -5.81 -4.68
C SER A 13 -11.33 -6.06 -6.17
N LEU A 14 -11.29 -5.02 -7.00
CA LEU A 14 -11.38 -5.16 -8.46
C LEU A 14 -10.23 -6.01 -9.02
N SER A 15 -9.00 -5.79 -8.54
CA SER A 15 -7.82 -6.54 -8.97
C SER A 15 -7.84 -8.03 -8.57
N LEU A 16 -8.55 -8.38 -7.49
CA LEU A 16 -8.74 -9.77 -7.07
C LEU A 16 -9.84 -10.46 -7.89
N LEU A 17 -10.92 -9.76 -8.23
CA LEU A 17 -11.99 -10.28 -9.09
C LEU A 17 -11.48 -10.62 -10.51
N ASP A 18 -10.51 -9.87 -11.01
CA ASP A 18 -9.85 -10.10 -12.29
C ASP A 18 -9.13 -11.46 -12.38
N GLN A 19 -8.67 -12.00 -11.25
CA GLN A 19 -7.87 -13.21 -11.23
C GLN A 19 -8.70 -14.50 -11.31
N ASP A 20 -10.00 -14.45 -11.01
CA ASP A 20 -10.88 -15.62 -10.92
C ASP A 20 -11.87 -15.72 -12.11
N SER A 21 -11.92 -14.72 -13.00
CA SER A 21 -13.07 -14.55 -13.90
C SER A 21 -12.72 -14.53 -15.39
N SER A 22 -13.15 -15.56 -16.12
CA SER A 22 -13.36 -15.55 -17.57
C SER A 22 -14.59 -14.73 -18.02
N HIS A 23 -15.36 -14.15 -17.07
CA HIS A 23 -16.64 -13.48 -17.34
C HIS A 23 -16.97 -12.26 -16.43
N SER A 24 -16.00 -11.61 -15.77
CA SER A 24 -16.32 -10.40 -14.97
C SER A 24 -16.44 -9.18 -15.87
N THR A 25 -17.63 -8.57 -15.92
CA THR A 25 -17.85 -7.24 -16.52
C THR A 25 -17.28 -6.09 -15.67
N LEU A 26 -16.88 -6.38 -14.42
CA LEU A 26 -16.27 -5.43 -13.49
C LEU A 26 -14.83 -5.85 -13.22
N SER A 27 -13.92 -5.18 -13.90
CA SER A 27 -12.48 -5.42 -13.86
C SER A 27 -11.71 -4.14 -13.54
N LEU A 28 -10.54 -4.22 -12.93
CA LEU A 28 -9.66 -3.05 -12.84
C LEU A 28 -9.29 -2.56 -14.25
N SER A 29 -9.10 -3.48 -15.20
CA SER A 29 -8.88 -3.18 -16.61
C SER A 29 -10.10 -2.58 -17.33
N SER A 30 -11.30 -2.76 -16.75
CA SER A 30 -12.54 -2.16 -17.28
C SER A 30 -12.74 -0.70 -16.84
N LEU A 31 -12.00 -0.23 -15.83
CA LEU A 31 -11.99 1.19 -15.51
C LEU A 31 -11.42 1.95 -16.69
N ASP A 32 -12.17 2.95 -17.17
CA ASP A 32 -11.69 3.78 -18.25
C ASP A 32 -10.38 4.50 -17.86
N GLN A 33 -9.52 4.74 -18.85
CA GLN A 33 -8.20 5.31 -18.63
C GLN A 33 -8.27 6.66 -17.89
N ARG A 34 -9.34 7.43 -18.08
CA ARG A 34 -9.51 8.73 -17.43
C ARG A 34 -9.73 8.54 -15.93
N SER A 35 -10.59 7.61 -15.53
CA SER A 35 -10.80 7.26 -14.11
C SER A 35 -9.52 6.77 -13.44
N GLN A 36 -8.71 5.94 -14.12
CA GLN A 36 -7.41 5.50 -13.59
C GLN A 36 -6.41 6.65 -13.44
N ASN A 37 -6.33 7.55 -14.43
CA ASN A 37 -5.45 8.71 -14.40
C ASN A 37 -5.86 9.71 -13.30
N ASP A 38 -7.16 9.99 -13.17
CA ASP A 38 -7.68 10.88 -12.14
C ASP A 38 -7.43 10.32 -10.74
N THR A 39 -7.61 9.00 -10.56
CA THR A 39 -7.31 8.30 -9.31
C THR A 39 -5.82 8.36 -8.99
N THR A 40 -4.97 8.08 -9.96
CA THR A 40 -3.50 8.15 -9.81
C THR A 40 -3.06 9.55 -9.43
N ARG A 41 -3.54 10.58 -10.14
CA ARG A 41 -3.25 11.99 -9.84
C ARG A 41 -3.70 12.36 -8.43
N TRP A 42 -4.88 11.92 -8.03
CA TRP A 42 -5.39 12.15 -6.68
C TRP A 42 -4.50 11.50 -5.62
N LEU A 43 -4.09 10.25 -5.81
CA LEU A 43 -3.21 9.50 -4.90
C LEU A 43 -1.82 10.13 -4.78
N VAL A 44 -1.18 10.49 -5.90
CA VAL A 44 0.13 11.17 -5.89
C VAL A 44 0.04 12.50 -5.15
N SER A 45 -1.04 13.26 -5.32
CA SER A 45 -1.26 14.53 -4.60
C SER A 45 -1.53 14.37 -3.09
N ARG A 46 -1.50 13.14 -2.55
CA ARG A 46 -1.55 12.87 -1.12
C ARG A 46 -0.17 12.78 -0.49
N GLN A 47 0.90 12.63 -1.27
CA GLN A 47 2.24 12.62 -0.72
C GLN A 47 2.70 14.04 -0.40
N ILE A 48 3.09 14.29 0.86
CA ILE A 48 3.66 15.55 1.34
C ILE A 48 4.95 15.32 2.16
N GLY A 49 5.55 14.14 1.97
CA GLY A 49 6.59 13.51 2.78
C GLY A 49 6.25 12.02 2.91
N GLY A 50 5.54 11.67 3.98
CA GLY A 50 4.53 10.61 4.01
C GLY A 50 3.23 10.99 3.28
N PHE A 51 2.11 10.38 3.67
CA PHE A 51 0.82 10.56 2.99
C PHE A 51 -0.26 11.10 3.93
N GLN A 52 -1.08 12.03 3.41
CA GLN A 52 -2.31 12.47 4.06
C GLN A 52 -3.53 11.74 3.49
N GLY A 53 -4.53 11.45 4.32
CA GLY A 53 -5.76 10.80 3.84
C GLY A 53 -6.71 11.69 3.03
N ARG A 54 -6.63 13.00 3.26
CA ARG A 54 -7.46 14.05 2.66
C ARG A 54 -6.64 15.33 2.50
N PRO A 55 -6.92 16.17 1.49
CA PRO A 55 -6.22 17.45 1.33
C PRO A 55 -6.32 18.33 2.59
N GLY A 56 -5.21 18.99 2.94
CA GLY A 56 -5.15 19.95 4.05
C GLY A 56 -5.13 19.29 5.43
N LYS A 57 -4.76 18.01 5.51
CA LYS A 57 -4.53 17.30 6.77
C LYS A 57 -3.05 16.94 6.90
N LEU A 58 -2.64 16.64 8.12
CA LEU A 58 -1.30 16.13 8.36
C LEU A 58 -1.17 14.72 7.80
N GLU A 59 0.09 14.31 7.67
CA GLU A 59 0.49 12.96 7.34
C GLU A 59 0.06 12.00 8.42
N ASP A 60 -0.22 10.76 8.04
CA ASP A 60 -0.54 9.70 8.95
C ASP A 60 0.02 8.39 8.37
N VAL A 61 0.78 7.68 9.20
CA VAL A 61 1.51 6.45 8.86
C VAL A 61 0.64 5.44 8.11
N CYS A 62 -0.64 5.32 8.45
CA CYS A 62 -1.50 4.34 7.78
C CYS A 62 -1.68 4.64 6.28
N TYR A 63 -1.67 5.92 5.89
CA TYR A 63 -1.83 6.30 4.48
C TYR A 63 -0.59 6.06 3.64
N SER A 64 0.59 5.91 4.25
CA SER A 64 1.77 5.45 3.52
C SER A 64 1.54 4.05 2.91
N PHE A 65 0.79 3.20 3.61
CA PHE A 65 0.31 1.94 3.03
C PHE A 65 -0.94 2.14 2.17
N TRP A 66 -1.99 2.81 2.64
CA TRP A 66 -3.24 2.89 1.87
C TRP A 66 -3.07 3.58 0.52
N CYS A 67 -2.42 4.74 0.49
CA CYS A 67 -2.19 5.47 -0.76
C CYS A 67 -1.08 4.82 -1.59
N GLY A 68 0.04 4.45 -0.96
CA GLY A 68 1.16 3.80 -1.65
C GLY A 68 0.80 2.43 -2.23
N GLY A 69 0.04 1.64 -1.47
CA GLY A 69 -0.49 0.35 -1.90
C GLY A 69 -1.48 0.49 -3.06
N ALA A 70 -2.36 1.51 -3.02
CA ALA A 70 -3.27 1.79 -4.14
C ALA A 70 -2.50 2.14 -5.43
N LEU A 71 -1.44 2.93 -5.34
CA LEU A 71 -0.56 3.23 -6.47
C LEU A 71 0.13 1.97 -7.00
N ASN A 72 0.61 1.10 -6.11
CA ASN A 72 1.21 -0.20 -6.49
C ASN A 72 0.21 -1.12 -7.19
N VAL A 73 -1.05 -1.20 -6.72
CA VAL A 73 -2.12 -1.98 -7.38
C VAL A 73 -2.42 -1.45 -8.79
N LEU A 74 -2.32 -0.13 -9.00
CA LEU A 74 -2.45 0.51 -10.31
C LEU A 74 -1.20 0.38 -11.19
N GLY A 75 -0.11 -0.21 -10.69
CA GLY A 75 1.16 -0.31 -11.42
C GLY A 75 1.95 1.01 -11.49
N HIS A 76 1.65 1.96 -10.60
CA HIS A 76 2.28 3.29 -10.53
C HIS A 76 3.09 3.48 -9.24
N GLY A 77 3.67 2.40 -8.70
CA GLY A 77 4.51 2.43 -7.48
C GLY A 77 5.70 3.39 -7.62
N ASN A 78 6.32 3.40 -8.81
CA ASN A 78 7.41 4.29 -9.20
C ASN A 78 7.13 5.80 -9.11
N LEU A 79 5.86 6.22 -8.94
CA LEU A 79 5.50 7.63 -8.72
C LEU A 79 5.61 8.06 -7.25
N ILE A 80 5.87 7.12 -6.34
CA ILE A 80 6.04 7.41 -4.92
C ILE A 80 7.46 7.93 -4.67
N SER A 81 7.57 9.05 -3.96
CA SER A 81 8.84 9.49 -3.38
C SER A 81 9.20 8.57 -2.21
N HIS A 82 9.83 7.42 -2.51
CA HIS A 82 10.11 6.37 -1.52
C HIS A 82 11.05 6.84 -0.40
N ALA A 83 12.05 7.67 -0.72
CA ALA A 83 13.00 8.18 0.26
C ALA A 83 12.31 9.08 1.31
N GLU A 84 11.43 9.98 0.87
CA GLU A 84 10.67 10.85 1.78
C GLU A 84 9.67 10.05 2.62
N ASN A 85 8.97 9.09 2.00
CA ASN A 85 8.01 8.25 2.71
C ASN A 85 8.71 7.38 3.76
N GLN A 86 9.88 6.80 3.43
CA GLN A 86 10.68 6.03 4.38
C GLN A 86 11.19 6.92 5.52
N SER A 87 11.66 8.13 5.22
CA SER A 87 12.09 9.08 6.25
C SER A 87 10.96 9.41 7.22
N PHE A 88 9.75 9.67 6.70
CA PHE A 88 8.56 9.90 7.53
C PHE A 88 8.21 8.67 8.38
N LEU A 89 8.11 7.49 7.79
CA LEU A 89 7.78 6.25 8.50
C LEU A 89 8.77 5.97 9.64
N LEU A 90 10.07 6.09 9.37
CA LEU A 90 11.11 5.87 10.38
C LEU A 90 11.11 6.95 11.47
N SER A 91 10.70 8.18 11.16
CA SER A 91 10.52 9.23 12.18
C SER A 91 9.34 8.97 13.13
N SER A 92 8.39 8.12 12.72
CA SER A 92 7.26 7.67 13.54
C SER A 92 7.53 6.37 14.32
N GLN A 93 8.77 5.84 14.27
CA GLN A 93 9.16 4.66 15.04
C GLN A 93 9.40 5.03 16.51
N SER A 94 8.79 4.27 17.42
CA SER A 94 9.00 4.47 18.86
C SER A 94 10.33 3.89 19.33
N PRO A 95 11.05 4.55 20.27
CA PRO A 95 12.20 3.96 20.96
C PRO A 95 11.89 2.66 21.70
N PHE A 96 10.61 2.42 22.05
CA PHE A 96 10.15 1.20 22.71
C PHE A 96 9.70 0.10 21.73
N GLY A 97 9.82 0.35 20.42
CA GLY A 97 9.35 -0.53 19.36
C GLY A 97 7.94 -0.20 18.87
N GLY A 98 7.66 -0.58 17.63
CA GLY A 98 6.42 -0.23 16.93
C GLY A 98 6.42 1.17 16.33
N PHE A 99 5.32 1.53 15.69
CA PHE A 99 5.09 2.82 15.04
C PHE A 99 3.79 3.44 15.53
N GLY A 100 3.82 4.75 15.77
CA GLY A 100 2.63 5.57 16.04
C GLY A 100 2.02 6.12 14.74
N LYS A 101 0.93 6.89 14.89
CA LYS A 101 0.27 7.56 13.75
C LYS A 101 1.17 8.61 13.10
N GLU A 102 1.94 9.32 13.91
CA GLU A 102 2.84 10.42 13.54
C GLU A 102 4.05 10.42 14.50
N PRO A 103 5.11 11.20 14.22
CA PRO A 103 6.25 11.30 15.12
C PRO A 103 5.83 11.69 16.54
N GLU A 104 6.48 11.07 17.53
CA GLU A 104 6.21 11.26 18.96
C GLU A 104 4.88 10.68 19.47
N ASP A 105 4.02 10.13 18.61
CA ASP A 105 2.80 9.45 19.04
C ASP A 105 3.09 8.06 19.64
N TYR A 106 2.19 7.55 20.46
CA TYR A 106 2.32 6.21 21.05
C TYR A 106 2.16 5.13 19.98
N PRO A 107 2.99 4.08 19.99
CA PRO A 107 2.88 3.01 19.02
C PRO A 107 1.64 2.15 19.27
N ASP A 108 0.99 1.71 18.20
CA ASP A 108 -0.10 0.74 18.26
C ASP A 108 0.04 -0.36 17.18
N PRO A 109 -0.63 -1.51 17.33
CA PRO A 109 -0.50 -2.61 16.38
C PRO A 109 -0.92 -2.25 14.94
N PHE A 110 -1.89 -1.34 14.78
CA PHE A 110 -2.42 -0.97 13.47
C PHE A 110 -1.41 -0.14 12.68
N HIS A 111 -0.90 0.95 13.25
CA HIS A 111 0.12 1.77 12.60
C HIS A 111 1.45 1.04 12.49
N SER A 112 1.82 0.22 13.48
CA SER A 112 3.02 -0.61 13.43
C SER A 112 3.02 -1.55 12.23
N TYR A 113 1.93 -2.27 12.01
CA TYR A 113 1.82 -3.18 10.89
C TYR A 113 1.79 -2.44 9.54
N LEU A 114 1.02 -1.35 9.43
CA LEU A 114 0.93 -0.59 8.18
C LEU A 114 2.23 0.15 7.83
N ALA A 115 3.00 0.60 8.82
CA ALA A 115 4.34 1.12 8.60
C ALA A 115 5.26 0.06 7.98
N LEU A 116 5.29 -1.14 8.57
CA LEU A 116 6.10 -2.26 8.07
C LEU A 116 5.65 -2.69 6.66
N ALA A 117 4.35 -2.72 6.39
CA ALA A 117 3.81 -2.99 5.07
C ALA A 117 4.27 -1.94 4.04
N ALA A 118 4.20 -0.65 4.37
CA ALA A 118 4.64 0.44 3.49
C ALA A 118 6.17 0.45 3.26
N LEU A 119 6.96 0.14 4.29
CA LEU A 119 8.42 0.00 4.20
C LEU A 119 8.81 -1.20 3.32
N SER A 120 8.10 -2.32 3.45
CA SER A 120 8.30 -3.50 2.59
C SER A 120 8.02 -3.19 1.12
N LEU A 121 6.92 -2.45 0.82
CA LEU A 121 6.62 -2.03 -0.55
C LEU A 121 7.68 -1.08 -1.12
N SER A 122 8.25 -0.21 -0.30
CA SER A 122 9.27 0.76 -0.74
C SER A 122 10.62 0.11 -1.06
N SER A 123 10.90 -1.05 -0.46
CA SER A 123 12.14 -1.80 -0.68
C SER A 123 12.19 -2.51 -2.05
N LEU A 124 11.08 -2.56 -2.79
CA LEU A 124 10.99 -3.23 -4.09
C LEU A 124 11.47 -2.35 -5.26
N GLU A 125 11.49 -1.04 -5.08
CA GLU A 125 11.77 -0.07 -6.16
C GLU A 125 13.15 0.61 -6.02
N SER A 126 13.79 0.54 -4.84
CA SER A 126 15.13 1.11 -4.63
C SER A 126 16.23 0.20 -5.19
N SER A 127 16.74 0.57 -6.36
CA SER A 127 17.98 0.03 -6.97
C SER A 127 19.27 0.52 -6.29
N VAL A 128 19.14 1.38 -5.27
CA VAL A 128 20.24 1.94 -4.49
C VAL A 128 20.39 1.11 -3.23
N GLU A 129 21.62 0.76 -2.85
CA GLU A 129 22.04 0.10 -1.60
C GLU A 129 21.64 0.89 -0.34
N GLN A 130 20.35 1.20 -0.16
CA GLN A 130 19.81 1.43 1.17
C GLN A 130 19.72 0.05 1.80
N ALA A 131 20.50 -0.15 2.87
CA ALA A 131 20.51 -1.39 3.65
C ALA A 131 19.08 -1.91 3.77
N SER A 132 18.80 -3.05 3.14
CA SER A 132 17.46 -3.61 3.17
C SER A 132 17.08 -3.77 4.65
N LEU A 133 15.89 -3.32 5.02
CA LEU A 133 15.43 -3.38 6.42
C LEU A 133 15.18 -4.83 6.89
N GLY A 134 15.65 -5.83 6.14
CA GLY A 134 15.38 -7.25 6.37
C GLY A 134 13.90 -7.63 6.23
N LEU A 135 13.07 -6.73 5.69
CA LEU A 135 11.64 -6.96 5.56
C LEU A 135 11.36 -7.92 4.40
N ARG A 136 10.44 -8.86 4.62
CA ARG A 136 9.95 -9.76 3.58
C ARG A 136 9.18 -8.97 2.54
N GLU A 137 9.26 -9.41 1.28
CA GLU A 137 8.44 -8.83 0.20
C GLU A 137 6.95 -9.00 0.50
N LEU A 138 6.21 -7.89 0.40
CA LEU A 138 4.77 -7.85 0.55
C LEU A 138 4.07 -8.14 -0.79
N ASP A 139 3.00 -8.93 -0.75
CA ASP A 139 1.96 -8.91 -1.76
C ASP A 139 0.97 -7.78 -1.43
N VAL A 140 0.95 -6.75 -2.27
CA VAL A 140 0.13 -5.55 -2.04
C VAL A 140 -1.37 -5.84 -2.09
N LYS A 141 -1.83 -6.89 -2.77
CA LYS A 141 -3.26 -7.19 -2.92
C LYS A 141 -3.77 -7.96 -1.71
N TRP A 142 -2.97 -8.89 -1.21
CA TRP A 142 -3.29 -9.70 -0.03
C TRP A 142 -2.85 -9.03 1.28
N ASN A 143 -2.07 -7.96 1.20
CA ASN A 143 -1.42 -7.29 2.34
C ASN A 143 -0.74 -8.31 3.27
N CYS A 144 0.03 -9.24 2.73
CA CYS A 144 0.80 -10.18 3.54
C CYS A 144 2.09 -10.52 2.80
N SER A 145 2.95 -11.34 3.40
CA SER A 145 4.18 -11.74 2.69
C SER A 145 3.82 -12.49 1.40
N ARG A 146 4.62 -12.34 0.34
CA ARG A 146 4.39 -13.07 -0.92
C ARG A 146 4.36 -14.60 -0.73
N GLU A 147 5.13 -15.11 0.21
CA GLU A 147 5.10 -16.52 0.62
C GLU A 147 3.71 -16.91 1.14
N THR A 148 3.17 -16.13 2.09
CA THR A 148 1.83 -16.34 2.64
C THR A 148 0.75 -16.22 1.57
N ALA A 149 0.82 -15.22 0.69
CA ALA A 149 -0.15 -15.02 -0.38
C ALA A 149 -0.18 -16.21 -1.35
N ARG A 150 0.98 -16.77 -1.73
CA ARG A 150 1.09 -17.97 -2.56
C ARG A 150 0.45 -19.17 -1.87
N TYR A 151 0.83 -19.43 -0.62
CA TYR A 151 0.27 -20.52 0.18
C TYR A 151 -1.26 -20.44 0.25
N LEU A 152 -1.81 -19.27 0.59
CA LEU A 152 -3.26 -19.06 0.66
C LEU A 152 -3.94 -19.29 -0.70
N SER A 153 -3.34 -18.81 -1.79
CA SER A 153 -3.87 -18.99 -3.14
C SER A 153 -3.91 -20.46 -3.56
N GLU A 154 -2.89 -21.23 -3.21
CA GLU A 154 -2.82 -22.68 -3.47
C GLU A 154 -3.87 -23.45 -2.65
N GLU A 155 -3.98 -23.15 -1.36
CA GLU A 155 -4.97 -23.81 -0.49
C GLU A 155 -6.42 -23.49 -0.89
N ILE A 156 -6.71 -22.26 -1.31
CA ILE A 156 -8.03 -21.89 -1.83
C ILE A 156 -8.38 -22.68 -3.09
N ARG A 157 -7.42 -22.87 -4.02
CA ARG A 157 -7.62 -23.68 -5.23
C ARG A 157 -7.85 -25.14 -4.89
N ARG A 158 -7.09 -25.69 -3.93
CA ARG A 158 -7.22 -27.08 -3.47
C ARG A 158 -8.60 -27.37 -2.85
N ILE A 159 -9.16 -26.41 -2.10
CA ILE A 159 -10.49 -26.58 -1.47
C ILE A 159 -11.63 -26.46 -2.51
N LYS A 160 -11.42 -25.68 -3.57
CA LYS A 160 -12.41 -25.47 -4.64
C LYS A 160 -12.45 -26.60 -5.68
N SER A 161 -11.40 -27.43 -5.78
CA SER A 161 -11.32 -28.59 -6.70
C SER A 161 -11.98 -29.83 -6.13
#